data_AF-A0A3C0TQE2-F1
#
_entry.id   AF-A0A3C0TQE2-F1
#
_cell.length_a   1.000
_cell.length_b   1.000
_cell.length_c   1.000
_cell.angle_alpha   90.00
_cell.angle_beta   90.00
_cell.angle_gamma   90.00
#
_symmetry.space_group_name_H-M   'P 1'
#
loop_
_entity.id
_entity.type
_entity.pdbx_description
1 polymer ?
#
loop_
_entity_poly.entity_id
_entity_poly.type
_entity_poly.pdbx_seq_one_letter_code
_entity_poly.pdbx_strand_id
1 'polypeptide(L)'
;DVVKRKDVTGDDYAKVQSIKSIRESNSNDPRYTLRVPSPFHMLLWHDRNQETALWNPDIDMQTCGRCHARQVAEFRTTEMGRVQTMSQYIPWIVPPKEGKAGPHLTIAPHSCGLWTEQAIQPNNETFTDDNRQLYNKTSTIISPQFQDPRYPATSGDPLTKMQSLANTKNCNKCHPGCLDCHYTPFEKKAPGRMGSVKPAGTHTFSQRPPVMSCMGAGRGQFCHGGPIDRRRGDGFVKGGFAHVPPADLRTTDTAAYLNTPDIHYNGDDKPANATCVDCHGPLAGGKDFGMVGNDPNAIHGNLNRNPEPDRCAECHVNEVEAYKTGNHKNLTCGACHTPKVVGYAFNFWAPGTRFGITPNPLDRHALYAVNAMTPVLLKDEQGMWTPYHAVPHISTHIDPTSVKIADVISPRILWRNQPDIGINRQHRSKDGVAVTGSYYGSAYGRDEGQVMVWLNLDKMAHSITSKNSALPPRTCNECHTADGKQRINVSFGWNANPALVYEGLYQGTFDIVADDKGLHIENLMGYDQDGNASSALDPMKGKWSVPGSYVIPQATGGASGHPYGN
;
A
#
# COMPACT_ATOMS: atom_id res chain seq x y z
N ASP A 1 -10.66 23.12 21.94
CA ASP A 1 -11.30 23.44 23.24
C ASP A 1 -10.38 23.63 24.46
N VAL A 2 -9.09 23.93 24.29
CA VAL A 2 -8.19 24.20 25.45
C VAL A 2 -8.04 25.70 25.78
N VAL A 3 -8.51 26.62 24.92
CA VAL A 3 -8.25 28.07 25.07
C VAL A 3 -9.39 28.82 25.79
N LYS A 4 -10.24 28.14 26.57
CA LYS A 4 -11.35 28.78 27.31
C LYS A 4 -11.42 28.41 28.79
N ARG A 5 -10.33 27.98 29.42
CA ARG A 5 -10.25 27.84 30.88
C ARG A 5 -9.31 28.90 31.43
N LYS A 6 -9.75 29.62 32.46
CA LYS A 6 -9.04 30.76 33.08
C LYS A 6 -7.87 30.34 33.99
N ASP A 7 -7.61 29.05 34.11
CA ASP A 7 -6.70 28.49 35.13
C ASP A 7 -5.55 27.71 34.48
N VAL A 8 -4.81 28.36 33.59
CA VAL A 8 -3.63 27.78 32.93
C VAL A 8 -2.38 28.20 33.71
N THR A 9 -1.66 27.23 34.29
CA THR A 9 -0.43 27.46 35.06
C THR A 9 0.81 27.52 34.13
N GLY A 10 1.95 27.97 34.64
CA GLY A 10 3.18 28.17 33.86
C GLY A 10 3.70 26.93 33.11
N ASP A 11 3.39 25.71 33.60
CA ASP A 11 3.79 24.44 32.98
C ASP A 11 3.04 24.14 31.68
N ASP A 12 1.80 24.63 31.55
CA ASP A 12 1.02 24.49 30.32
C ASP A 12 1.56 25.42 29.22
N TYR A 13 2.16 26.56 29.58
CA TYR A 13 2.82 27.46 28.64
C TYR A 13 4.10 26.85 28.05
N ALA A 14 4.84 26.06 28.85
CA ALA A 14 6.02 25.32 28.39
C ALA A 14 5.65 24.21 27.40
N LYS A 15 4.51 23.52 27.59
CA LYS A 15 3.97 22.54 26.63
C LYS A 15 3.48 23.19 25.33
N VAL A 16 2.94 24.39 25.38
CA VAL A 16 2.53 25.13 24.16
C VAL A 16 3.76 25.63 23.39
N GLN A 17 4.83 26.06 24.09
CA GLN A 17 6.10 26.43 23.47
C GLN A 17 6.80 25.23 22.82
N SER A 18 6.75 24.03 23.42
CA SER A 18 7.32 22.82 22.79
C SER A 18 6.53 22.37 21.55
N ILE A 19 5.21 22.55 21.53
CA ILE A 19 4.40 22.32 20.30
C ILE A 19 4.74 23.36 19.22
N LYS A 20 5.04 24.60 19.61
CA LYS A 20 5.45 25.66 18.69
C LYS A 20 6.84 25.40 18.10
N SER A 21 7.80 24.94 18.91
CA SER A 21 9.14 24.56 18.44
C SER A 21 9.13 23.32 17.55
N ILE A 22 8.24 22.34 17.80
CA ILE A 22 8.01 21.19 16.91
C ILE A 22 7.40 21.64 15.56
N ARG A 23 6.54 22.66 15.57
CA ARG A 23 5.98 23.24 14.35
C ARG A 23 7.02 23.98 13.52
N GLU A 24 7.90 24.74 14.17
CA GLU A 24 8.94 25.53 13.51
C GLU A 24 10.12 24.67 13.03
N SER A 25 10.43 23.54 13.71
CA SER A 25 11.41 22.56 13.22
C SER A 25 10.92 21.79 11.99
N ASN A 26 9.62 21.51 11.90
CA ASN A 26 9.03 20.77 10.78
C ASN A 26 8.74 21.66 9.56
N SER A 27 8.64 22.98 9.72
CA SER A 27 8.34 23.90 8.60
C SER A 27 9.56 24.23 7.73
N ASN A 28 10.77 24.01 8.22
CA ASN A 28 12.02 24.30 7.48
C ASN A 28 12.68 23.03 6.91
N ASP A 29 12.05 21.87 7.10
CA ASP A 29 12.52 20.62 6.53
C ASP A 29 11.98 20.46 5.09
N PRO A 30 12.86 20.42 4.06
CA PRO A 30 12.45 20.27 2.66
C PRO A 30 11.74 18.94 2.36
N ARG A 31 11.67 17.99 3.32
CA ARG A 31 10.81 16.80 3.24
C ARG A 31 9.31 17.11 3.33
N TYR A 32 8.94 18.26 3.89
CA TYR A 32 7.54 18.72 4.03
C TYR A 32 7.15 19.82 3.05
N THR A 33 8.06 20.24 2.16
CA THR A 33 7.77 21.21 1.08
C THR A 33 7.16 20.56 -0.17
N LEU A 34 6.36 19.50 0.00
CA LEU A 34 5.18 19.40 -0.85
C LEU A 34 4.30 20.56 -0.43
N ARG A 35 4.25 21.62 -1.24
CA ARG A 35 3.14 22.58 -1.20
C ARG A 35 1.86 21.80 -1.51
N VAL A 36 1.35 21.07 -0.52
CA VAL A 36 -0.06 20.74 -0.42
C VAL A 36 -0.67 22.04 0.10
N PRO A 37 -1.40 22.83 -0.71
CA PRO A 37 -2.00 24.07 -0.25
C PRO A 37 -3.22 23.81 0.65
N SER A 38 -3.17 22.78 1.49
CA SER A 38 -4.20 22.49 2.47
C SER A 38 -3.60 22.60 3.87
N PRO A 39 -3.76 23.73 4.58
CA PRO A 39 -3.33 23.90 5.98
C PRO A 39 -4.10 23.03 6.99
N PHE A 40 -4.75 21.95 6.52
CA PHE A 40 -5.62 21.09 7.30
C PHE A 40 -5.11 19.65 7.23
N HIS A 41 -4.29 19.26 8.21
CA HIS A 41 -4.15 17.86 8.60
C HIS A 41 -5.29 17.56 9.58
N MET A 42 -6.46 17.17 9.08
CA MET A 42 -7.52 16.64 9.95
C MET A 42 -7.93 15.26 9.45
N LEU A 43 -7.59 14.23 10.24
CA LEU A 43 -8.48 13.07 10.35
C LEU A 43 -9.84 13.62 10.75
N LEU A 44 -10.81 13.56 9.84
CA LEU A 44 -12.18 13.96 10.14
C LEU A 44 -12.78 12.83 10.97
N TRP A 45 -12.76 12.97 12.29
CA TRP A 45 -13.36 12.00 13.23
C TRP A 45 -14.89 12.01 13.20
N HIS A 46 -15.51 12.74 12.26
CA HIS A 46 -16.95 13.01 12.25
C HIS A 46 -17.77 11.88 11.59
N ASP A 47 -17.12 10.88 10.99
CA ASP A 47 -17.72 9.65 10.46
C ASP A 47 -17.05 8.39 11.03
N ARG A 48 -16.23 8.54 12.09
CA ARG A 48 -15.44 7.46 12.70
C ARG A 48 -15.75 7.25 14.16
N ASN A 49 -15.68 6.01 14.62
CA ASN A 49 -15.67 5.68 16.03
C ASN A 49 -14.34 6.19 16.66
N GLN A 50 -14.43 7.00 17.73
CA GLN A 50 -13.27 7.64 18.35
C GLN A 50 -12.35 6.64 19.08
N GLU A 51 -12.90 5.53 19.58
CA GLU A 51 -12.12 4.51 20.24
C GLU A 51 -11.33 3.70 19.22
N THR A 52 -11.92 3.39 18.06
CA THR A 52 -11.36 2.40 17.13
C THR A 52 -10.74 3.04 15.88
N ALA A 53 -11.02 4.31 15.62
CA ALA A 53 -10.74 5.04 14.38
C ALA A 53 -11.43 4.49 13.13
N LEU A 54 -12.33 3.52 13.27
CA LEU A 54 -13.03 2.88 12.15
C LEU A 54 -14.20 3.73 11.67
N TRP A 55 -14.48 3.73 10.37
CA TRP A 55 -15.72 4.31 9.83
C TRP A 55 -16.97 3.68 10.47
N ASN A 56 -17.91 4.50 10.92
CA ASN A 56 -19.12 4.05 11.58
C ASN A 56 -20.34 4.64 10.84
N PRO A 57 -21.18 3.80 10.19
CA PRO A 57 -22.34 4.29 9.44
C PRO A 57 -23.36 5.01 10.32
N ASP A 58 -23.49 4.67 11.60
CA ASP A 58 -24.46 5.31 12.50
C ASP A 58 -24.00 6.71 12.89
N ILE A 59 -22.69 6.92 13.05
CA ILE A 59 -22.09 8.26 13.23
C ILE A 59 -22.23 9.07 11.93
N ASP A 60 -21.95 8.45 10.80
CA ASP A 60 -22.03 9.09 9.48
C ASP A 60 -23.47 9.51 9.13
N MET A 61 -24.47 8.69 9.48
CA MET A 61 -25.90 9.01 9.38
C MET A 61 -26.30 10.20 10.24
N GLN A 62 -25.64 10.41 11.38
CA GLN A 62 -25.87 11.58 12.24
C GLN A 62 -25.24 12.86 11.68
N THR A 63 -24.28 12.76 10.76
CA THR A 63 -23.58 13.89 10.15
C THR A 63 -23.97 14.07 8.68
N CYS A 64 -23.23 13.51 7.73
CA CYS A 64 -23.47 13.70 6.30
C CYS A 64 -24.70 12.95 5.80
N GLY A 65 -25.06 11.82 6.41
CA GLY A 65 -26.21 11.01 6.03
C GLY A 65 -27.56 11.69 6.29
N ARG A 66 -27.62 12.78 7.07
CA ARG A 66 -28.82 13.64 7.15
C ARG A 66 -29.23 14.19 5.79
N CYS A 67 -28.24 14.46 4.92
CA CYS A 67 -28.45 14.97 3.56
C CYS A 67 -28.17 13.90 2.49
N HIS A 68 -27.43 12.84 2.83
CA HIS A 68 -26.91 11.84 1.90
C HIS A 68 -27.21 10.39 2.36
N ALA A 69 -28.38 10.17 2.95
CA ALA A 69 -28.78 8.87 3.53
C ALA A 69 -28.62 7.71 2.53
N ARG A 70 -28.96 7.92 1.26
CA ARG A 70 -28.82 6.92 0.20
C ARG A 70 -27.35 6.54 -0.02
N GLN A 71 -26.45 7.51 -0.15
CA GLN A 71 -25.03 7.26 -0.40
C GLN A 71 -24.37 6.54 0.78
N VAL A 72 -24.72 6.91 2.02
CA VAL A 72 -24.23 6.21 3.22
C VAL A 72 -24.73 4.77 3.25
N ALA A 73 -26.03 4.55 2.94
CA ALA A 73 -26.61 3.21 2.85
C ALA A 73 -25.94 2.36 1.74
N GLU A 74 -25.68 2.94 0.57
CA GLU A 74 -24.95 2.27 -0.52
C GLU A 74 -23.51 1.94 -0.11
N PHE A 75 -22.77 2.90 0.44
CA PHE A 75 -21.38 2.70 0.87
C PHE A 75 -21.25 1.61 1.93
N ARG A 76 -22.19 1.54 2.87
CA ARG A 76 -22.30 0.47 3.89
C ARG A 76 -22.39 -0.93 3.29
N THR A 77 -22.86 -1.06 2.06
CA THR A 77 -22.96 -2.37 1.38
C THR A 77 -21.68 -2.78 0.65
N THR A 78 -20.75 -1.85 0.42
CA THR A 78 -19.51 -2.12 -0.32
C THR A 78 -18.50 -2.91 0.50
N GLU A 79 -17.54 -3.53 -0.19
CA GLU A 79 -16.38 -4.17 0.45
C GLU A 79 -15.57 -3.18 1.30
N MET A 80 -15.50 -1.91 0.88
CA MET A 80 -14.79 -0.84 1.60
C MET A 80 -15.51 -0.44 2.89
N GLY A 81 -16.81 -0.12 2.80
CA GLY A 81 -17.61 0.24 3.97
C GLY A 81 -17.75 -0.91 4.98
N ARG A 82 -17.73 -2.17 4.52
CA ARG A 82 -17.74 -3.35 5.40
C ARG A 82 -16.37 -3.75 5.94
N VAL A 83 -15.28 -3.16 5.42
CA VAL A 83 -13.90 -3.60 5.70
C VAL A 83 -13.70 -5.09 5.41
N GLN A 84 -14.50 -5.63 4.48
CA GLN A 84 -14.73 -7.06 4.32
C GLN A 84 -13.44 -7.82 3.99
N THR A 85 -12.59 -7.24 3.15
CA THR A 85 -11.35 -7.89 2.69
C THR A 85 -10.27 -7.91 3.76
N MET A 86 -10.16 -6.85 4.56
CA MET A 86 -9.10 -6.76 5.56
C MET A 86 -9.41 -7.60 6.79
N SER A 87 -10.67 -7.61 7.22
CA SER A 87 -11.07 -8.36 8.41
C SER A 87 -10.93 -9.87 8.27
N GLN A 88 -10.58 -10.35 7.06
CA GLN A 88 -10.29 -11.73 6.72
C GLN A 88 -8.80 -12.10 6.91
N TYR A 89 -7.90 -11.13 7.08
CA TYR A 89 -6.47 -11.34 7.29
C TYR A 89 -6.18 -11.70 8.75
N ILE A 90 -6.73 -12.82 9.22
CA ILE A 90 -6.70 -13.17 10.65
C ILE A 90 -5.50 -14.08 10.99
N PRO A 91 -5.19 -15.15 10.22
CA PRO A 91 -3.90 -15.83 10.32
C PRO A 91 -2.97 -15.50 9.14
N TRP A 92 -1.65 -15.60 9.38
CA TRP A 92 -0.60 -15.45 8.36
C TRP A 92 -0.64 -16.52 7.27
N ILE A 93 -1.21 -17.68 7.59
CA ILE A 93 -1.37 -18.83 6.72
C ILE A 93 -2.69 -19.51 7.12
N VAL A 94 -3.52 -19.86 6.14
CA VAL A 94 -4.72 -20.68 6.37
C VAL A 94 -4.41 -22.08 5.86
N PRO A 95 -4.50 -23.15 6.69
CA PRO A 95 -4.35 -24.51 6.23
C PRO A 95 -5.40 -24.83 5.14
N PRO A 96 -5.07 -25.70 4.16
CA PRO A 96 -6.06 -26.14 3.19
C PRO A 96 -7.28 -26.76 3.91
N LYS A 97 -8.49 -26.46 3.43
CA LYS A 97 -9.71 -27.13 3.93
C LYS A 97 -9.61 -28.62 3.61
N GLU A 98 -9.96 -29.47 4.58
CA GLU A 98 -10.02 -30.92 4.40
C GLU A 98 -10.80 -31.28 3.13
N GLY A 99 -10.23 -32.18 2.32
CA GLY A 99 -10.85 -32.68 1.09
C GLY A 99 -10.54 -31.91 -0.20
N LYS A 100 -9.70 -30.86 -0.18
CA LYS A 100 -9.17 -30.24 -1.41
C LYS A 100 -7.64 -30.34 -1.45
N ALA A 101 -7.11 -31.08 -2.43
CA ALA A 101 -5.68 -31.25 -2.63
C ALA A 101 -5.07 -29.99 -3.28
N GLY A 102 -4.14 -29.33 -2.58
CA GLY A 102 -3.36 -28.20 -3.09
C GLY A 102 -3.02 -27.17 -2.00
N PRO A 103 -1.93 -26.37 -2.15
CA PRO A 103 -1.61 -25.28 -1.25
C PRO A 103 -2.66 -24.17 -1.40
N HIS A 104 -3.77 -24.30 -0.69
CA HIS A 104 -4.81 -23.29 -0.58
C HIS A 104 -4.38 -22.19 0.40
N LEU A 105 -3.36 -21.41 0.00
CA LEU A 105 -2.97 -20.16 0.64
C LEU A 105 -4.09 -19.14 0.43
N THR A 106 -5.17 -19.28 1.19
CA THR A 106 -6.45 -18.72 0.77
C THR A 106 -6.53 -17.22 0.95
N ILE A 107 -5.74 -16.61 1.83
CA ILE A 107 -5.81 -15.16 2.08
C ILE A 107 -4.43 -14.56 2.49
N ALA A 108 -3.38 -15.37 2.65
CA ALA A 108 -2.19 -14.95 3.40
C ALA A 108 -0.88 -15.54 2.80
N PRO A 109 0.30 -14.94 3.05
CA PRO A 109 0.53 -13.76 3.87
C PRO A 109 0.15 -12.45 3.16
N HIS A 110 -0.17 -11.41 3.92
CA HIS A 110 -0.53 -10.07 3.42
C HIS A 110 0.42 -9.02 3.98
N SER A 111 0.72 -8.02 3.16
CA SER A 111 1.63 -6.95 3.54
C SER A 111 1.12 -6.05 4.66
N CYS A 112 -0.20 -5.97 4.88
CA CYS A 112 -0.82 -5.05 5.84
C CYS A 112 -0.81 -5.53 7.30
N GLY A 113 -0.35 -6.75 7.57
CA GLY A 113 -0.39 -7.31 8.92
C GLY A 113 -1.75 -7.83 9.33
N LEU A 114 -1.73 -8.61 10.41
CA LEU A 114 -2.91 -9.35 10.83
C LEU A 114 -3.95 -8.41 11.42
N TRP A 115 -5.19 -8.79 11.15
CA TRP A 115 -6.35 -8.17 11.73
C TRP A 115 -6.64 -8.84 13.07
N THR A 116 -6.18 -8.21 14.15
CA THR A 116 -6.15 -8.81 15.49
C THR A 116 -7.39 -8.54 16.33
N GLU A 117 -8.37 -7.81 15.80
CA GLU A 117 -9.69 -7.60 16.42
C GLU A 117 -10.77 -8.22 15.53
N GLN A 118 -11.95 -8.62 16.02
CA GLN A 118 -12.95 -9.26 15.13
C GLN A 118 -13.48 -8.32 14.04
N ALA A 119 -13.78 -8.92 12.88
CA ALA A 119 -14.48 -8.30 11.77
C ALA A 119 -15.83 -7.69 12.17
N ILE A 120 -16.11 -6.58 11.52
CA ILE A 120 -17.12 -5.58 11.83
C ILE A 120 -18.53 -6.06 11.46
N GLN A 121 -19.43 -6.11 12.45
CA GLN A 121 -20.87 -5.96 12.22
C GLN A 121 -21.17 -4.48 12.04
N PRO A 122 -22.14 -4.09 11.19
CA PRO A 122 -22.33 -2.71 10.76
C PRO A 122 -22.93 -1.77 11.83
N ASN A 123 -22.78 -2.09 13.12
CA ASN A 123 -23.09 -1.29 14.30
C ASN A 123 -21.89 -1.12 15.27
N ASN A 124 -20.68 -1.58 14.91
CA ASN A 124 -19.36 -1.04 15.32
C ASN A 124 -19.12 -0.50 16.75
N GLU A 125 -19.70 -1.13 17.77
CA GLU A 125 -19.55 -0.69 19.18
C GLU A 125 -18.74 -1.64 20.06
N THR A 126 -18.52 -2.89 19.64
CA THR A 126 -17.84 -3.90 20.48
C THR A 126 -16.90 -4.79 19.70
N PHE A 127 -15.66 -4.91 20.17
CA PHE A 127 -14.72 -5.92 19.71
C PHE A 127 -14.80 -7.18 20.60
N THR A 128 -14.69 -8.35 19.98
CA THR A 128 -14.38 -9.60 20.69
C THR A 128 -12.89 -9.87 20.62
N ASP A 129 -12.40 -10.64 21.59
CA ASP A 129 -10.99 -11.01 21.68
C ASP A 129 -10.61 -12.17 20.73
N ASP A 130 -11.53 -12.68 19.90
CA ASP A 130 -11.37 -13.93 19.14
C ASP A 130 -10.17 -13.90 18.18
N ASN A 131 -10.01 -12.82 17.41
CA ASN A 131 -8.92 -12.70 16.45
C ASN A 131 -7.56 -12.52 17.14
N ARG A 132 -7.53 -11.84 18.29
CA ARG A 132 -6.35 -11.72 19.14
C ARG A 132 -5.98 -13.08 19.71
N GLN A 133 -6.96 -13.84 20.19
CA GLN A 133 -6.75 -15.20 20.68
C GLN A 133 -6.26 -16.13 19.57
N LEU A 134 -6.79 -16.01 18.35
CA LEU A 134 -6.30 -16.77 17.19
C LEU A 134 -4.86 -16.40 16.85
N TYR A 135 -4.53 -15.11 16.79
CA TYR A 135 -3.14 -14.65 16.64
C TYR A 135 -2.23 -15.29 17.69
N ASN A 136 -2.62 -15.18 18.95
CA ASN A 136 -1.89 -15.75 20.09
C ASN A 136 -1.83 -17.28 20.10
N LYS A 137 -2.56 -17.96 19.21
CA LYS A 137 -2.48 -19.40 19.02
C LYS A 137 -1.59 -19.78 17.84
N THR A 138 -1.56 -18.98 16.77
CA THR A 138 -0.86 -19.30 15.52
C THR A 138 0.46 -18.55 15.33
N SER A 139 0.72 -17.58 16.21
CA SER A 139 1.88 -16.71 16.16
C SER A 139 2.33 -16.48 17.58
N THR A 140 3.08 -17.46 18.09
CA THR A 140 3.57 -17.46 19.47
C THR A 140 5.09 -17.43 19.46
N ILE A 141 5.63 -16.62 20.36
CA ILE A 141 6.97 -16.82 20.89
C ILE A 141 6.88 -18.09 21.73
N ILE A 142 7.18 -19.26 21.16
CA ILE A 142 7.40 -20.47 21.96
C ILE A 142 8.85 -20.43 22.42
N SER A 143 9.12 -19.82 23.57
CA SER A 143 10.23 -20.32 24.39
C SER A 143 10.17 -19.81 25.84
N PRO A 144 10.08 -20.73 26.81
CA PRO A 144 10.27 -20.45 28.23
C PRO A 144 11.72 -20.07 28.63
N GLN A 145 12.68 -20.01 27.71
CA GLN A 145 14.12 -19.87 28.03
C GLN A 145 14.67 -18.43 27.97
N PHE A 146 13.82 -17.41 27.77
CA PHE A 146 14.27 -16.03 27.55
C PHE A 146 13.87 -15.08 28.68
N GLN A 147 14.69 -15.02 29.73
CA GLN A 147 14.62 -13.99 30.77
C GLN A 147 15.84 -13.06 30.63
N ASP A 148 15.70 -11.92 29.96
CA ASP A 148 16.64 -10.80 30.09
C ASP A 148 16.28 -10.01 31.37
N PRO A 149 17.18 -9.88 32.36
CA PRO A 149 16.89 -9.17 33.61
C PRO A 149 16.68 -7.65 33.46
N ARG A 150 16.99 -7.06 32.29
CA ARG A 150 16.69 -5.64 31.98
C ARG A 150 15.26 -5.42 31.49
N TYR A 151 14.55 -6.50 31.14
CA TYR A 151 13.15 -6.48 30.68
C TYR A 151 12.37 -7.59 31.41
N PRO A 152 11.99 -7.37 32.69
CA PRO A 152 11.42 -8.41 33.54
C PRO A 152 10.00 -8.76 33.09
N ALA A 153 9.86 -9.65 32.10
CA ALA A 153 8.62 -10.03 31.40
C ALA A 153 7.88 -8.81 30.79
N THR A 154 7.49 -8.81 29.52
CA THR A 154 6.59 -9.78 28.91
C THR A 154 6.85 -9.92 27.39
N SER A 155 8.09 -10.25 26.98
CA SER A 155 8.34 -10.79 25.63
C SER A 155 8.25 -12.32 25.72
N GLY A 156 7.09 -12.83 25.31
CA GLY A 156 6.59 -14.17 25.63
C GLY A 156 5.08 -14.14 25.92
N ASP A 157 4.52 -12.96 26.19
CA ASP A 157 3.09 -12.83 26.40
C ASP A 157 2.33 -12.71 25.08
N PRO A 158 1.13 -13.30 25.00
CA PRO A 158 0.18 -13.01 23.94
C PRO A 158 0.08 -11.51 23.65
N LEU A 159 -0.15 -11.13 22.39
CA LEU A 159 -0.55 -9.78 22.03
C LEU A 159 -1.65 -9.32 23.00
N THR A 160 -1.34 -8.29 23.77
CA THR A 160 -2.26 -7.74 24.77
C THR A 160 -3.41 -7.04 24.07
N LYS A 161 -4.52 -6.82 24.79
CA LYS A 161 -5.66 -6.04 24.28
C LYS A 161 -5.23 -4.65 23.80
N MET A 162 -4.33 -3.99 24.53
CA MET A 162 -3.87 -2.64 24.17
C MET A 162 -3.01 -2.63 22.91
N GLN A 163 -2.10 -3.59 22.75
CA GLN A 163 -1.29 -3.73 21.53
C GLN A 163 -2.16 -4.10 20.32
N SER A 164 -3.13 -5.01 20.50
CA SER A 164 -4.11 -5.37 19.47
C SER A 164 -4.97 -4.18 19.04
N LEU A 165 -5.47 -3.40 20.01
CA LEU A 165 -6.22 -2.18 19.73
C LEU A 165 -5.36 -1.15 18.97
N ALA A 166 -4.08 -0.97 19.34
CA ALA A 166 -3.18 -0.07 18.63
C ALA A 166 -2.89 -0.54 17.18
N ASN A 167 -2.73 -1.84 16.97
CA ASN A 167 -2.63 -2.46 15.65
C ASN A 167 -3.87 -2.17 14.82
N THR A 168 -5.05 -2.42 15.38
CA THR A 168 -6.32 -2.20 14.70
C THR A 168 -6.60 -0.73 14.42
N LYS A 169 -6.31 0.19 15.35
CA LYS A 169 -6.39 1.64 15.08
C LYS A 169 -5.46 2.05 13.95
N ASN A 170 -4.27 1.45 13.84
CA ASN A 170 -3.36 1.69 12.71
C ASN A 170 -4.02 1.33 11.39
N CYS A 171 -4.57 0.12 11.34
CA CYS A 171 -5.26 -0.39 10.19
C CYS A 171 -6.45 0.52 9.86
N ASN A 172 -7.32 0.81 10.83
CA ASN A 172 -8.55 1.59 10.67
C ASN A 172 -8.34 3.01 10.16
N LYS A 173 -7.24 3.67 10.53
CA LYS A 173 -6.87 4.95 9.91
C LYS A 173 -6.95 4.80 8.41
N CYS A 174 -6.30 3.78 7.88
CA CYS A 174 -6.12 3.52 6.46
C CYS A 174 -7.36 3.03 5.70
N HIS A 175 -8.51 2.89 6.35
CA HIS A 175 -9.77 2.53 5.71
C HIS A 175 -10.68 3.75 5.56
N PRO A 176 -11.26 3.97 4.37
CA PRO A 176 -11.99 5.20 4.07
C PRO A 176 -13.37 5.22 4.73
N GLY A 177 -13.77 6.39 5.18
CA GLY A 177 -15.15 6.83 5.35
C GLY A 177 -15.56 7.83 4.26
N CYS A 178 -16.82 8.25 4.29
CA CYS A 178 -17.37 9.19 3.31
C CYS A 178 -16.63 10.54 3.33
N LEU A 179 -16.19 11.00 4.51
CA LEU A 179 -15.53 12.29 4.64
C LEU A 179 -14.11 12.28 4.05
N ASP A 180 -13.45 11.13 4.02
CA ASP A 180 -12.07 11.04 3.51
C ASP A 180 -11.99 11.31 2.01
N CYS A 181 -12.98 10.83 1.25
CA CYS A 181 -12.99 11.03 -0.19
C CYS A 181 -13.70 12.33 -0.59
N HIS A 182 -14.80 12.71 0.09
CA HIS A 182 -15.66 13.80 -0.38
C HIS A 182 -15.36 15.18 0.24
N TYR A 183 -14.71 15.24 1.41
CA TYR A 183 -14.53 16.50 2.11
C TYR A 183 -13.62 17.49 1.35
N THR A 184 -14.16 18.70 1.15
CA THR A 184 -13.47 19.82 0.53
C THR A 184 -13.54 21.05 1.46
N PRO A 185 -12.45 21.43 2.13
CA PRO A 185 -12.38 22.69 2.84
C PRO A 185 -12.38 23.84 1.83
N PHE A 186 -13.12 24.90 2.12
CA PHE A 186 -12.98 26.15 1.38
C PHE A 186 -11.57 26.72 1.56
N GLU A 187 -10.97 27.22 0.48
CA GLU A 187 -9.88 28.17 0.62
C GLU A 187 -10.41 29.41 1.34
N LYS A 188 -9.68 29.90 2.36
CA LYS A 188 -9.93 31.25 2.86
C LYS A 188 -9.75 32.17 1.66
N LYS A 189 -10.84 32.78 1.18
CA LYS A 189 -10.79 33.76 0.10
C LYS A 189 -9.66 34.75 0.39
N ALA A 190 -8.81 35.01 -0.61
CA ALA A 190 -7.92 36.16 -0.62
C ALA A 190 -8.71 37.43 -0.22
N PRO A 191 -8.11 38.38 0.51
CA PRO A 191 -8.81 39.55 1.02
C PRO A 191 -9.47 40.32 -0.14
N GLY A 192 -10.79 40.31 -0.18
CA GLY A 192 -11.56 41.15 -1.11
C GLY A 192 -11.44 42.62 -0.70
N ARG A 193 -11.56 43.52 -1.69
CA ARG A 193 -11.76 44.95 -1.45
C ARG A 193 -12.91 45.14 -0.46
N MET A 194 -12.62 45.84 0.64
CA MET A 194 -13.54 46.25 1.71
C MET A 194 -14.00 45.16 2.69
N GLY A 195 -13.11 44.81 3.64
CA GLY A 195 -13.40 44.81 5.09
C GLY A 195 -14.37 43.76 5.68
N SER A 196 -15.22 43.09 4.91
CA SER A 196 -16.11 42.05 5.44
C SER A 196 -15.55 40.67 5.13
N VAL A 197 -14.72 40.15 6.04
CA VAL A 197 -14.41 38.72 6.07
C VAL A 197 -15.66 38.01 6.58
N LYS A 198 -16.57 37.61 5.69
CA LYS A 198 -17.51 36.53 6.05
C LYS A 198 -16.62 35.35 6.47
N PRO A 199 -16.80 34.78 7.67
CA PRO A 199 -16.15 33.52 7.98
C PRO A 199 -16.53 32.57 6.84
N ALA A 200 -15.54 31.94 6.20
CA ALA A 200 -15.80 30.84 5.29
C ALA A 200 -16.42 29.72 6.15
N GLY A 201 -17.73 29.78 6.32
CA GLY A 201 -18.50 28.81 7.08
C GLY A 201 -18.55 27.51 6.30
N THR A 202 -18.28 26.43 7.03
CA THR A 202 -18.65 25.03 6.78
C THR A 202 -18.11 24.40 5.47
N HIS A 203 -17.35 23.33 5.65
CA HIS A 203 -16.92 22.37 4.63
C HIS A 203 -17.88 22.13 3.46
N THR A 204 -17.36 21.96 2.24
CA THR A 204 -18.11 21.45 1.09
C THR A 204 -17.82 19.98 0.84
N PHE A 205 -18.70 19.33 0.08
CA PHE A 205 -18.50 17.97 -0.41
C PHE A 205 -18.37 18.01 -1.93
N SER A 206 -17.31 17.38 -2.46
CA SER A 206 -17.15 17.23 -3.90
C SER A 206 -17.91 16.00 -4.40
N GLN A 207 -18.72 16.15 -5.44
CA GLN A 207 -19.34 15.02 -6.12
C GLN A 207 -18.30 14.12 -6.82
N ARG A 208 -17.20 14.73 -7.28
CA ARG A 208 -16.06 14.04 -7.91
C ARG A 208 -14.83 14.25 -7.02
N PRO A 209 -14.48 13.27 -6.17
CA PRO A 209 -13.29 13.38 -5.32
C PRO A 209 -12.06 13.74 -6.15
N PRO A 210 -11.28 14.77 -5.75
CA PRO A 210 -10.02 15.05 -6.42
C PRO A 210 -9.07 13.86 -6.19
N VAL A 211 -8.15 13.62 -7.12
CA VAL A 211 -7.15 12.54 -7.03
C VAL A 211 -6.39 12.60 -5.69
N MET A 212 -6.13 13.80 -5.18
CA MET A 212 -5.52 14.03 -3.88
C MET A 212 -6.32 13.45 -2.70
N SER A 213 -7.65 13.51 -2.73
CA SER A 213 -8.51 12.89 -1.72
C SER A 213 -8.50 11.37 -1.86
N CYS A 214 -8.42 10.87 -3.09
CA CYS A 214 -8.36 9.45 -3.38
C CYS A 214 -7.02 8.78 -3.03
N MET A 215 -5.92 9.53 -2.90
CA MET A 215 -4.56 8.97 -2.70
C MET A 215 -3.83 9.57 -1.49
N GLY A 216 -4.52 10.40 -0.70
CA GLY A 216 -4.20 10.64 0.70
C GLY A 216 -2.96 11.47 1.06
N ALA A 217 -2.48 12.31 0.14
CA ALA A 217 -1.43 13.29 0.45
C ALA A 217 -1.96 14.59 1.09
N GLY A 218 -2.83 14.51 2.11
CA GLY A 218 -3.11 15.68 2.95
C GLY A 218 -4.42 15.69 3.76
N ARG A 219 -5.47 14.97 3.34
CA ARG A 219 -6.77 14.98 4.07
C ARG A 219 -7.10 13.66 4.78
N GLY A 220 -6.59 12.57 4.25
CA GLY A 220 -6.65 11.26 4.89
C GLY A 220 -5.89 10.27 4.02
N GLN A 221 -4.98 9.49 4.56
CA GLN A 221 -4.20 8.46 3.85
C GLN A 221 -5.08 7.28 3.33
N PHE A 222 -6.36 7.52 3.03
CA PHE A 222 -7.43 6.60 3.41
C PHE A 222 -8.30 6.10 2.25
N CYS A 223 -8.29 6.75 1.08
CA CYS A 223 -8.96 6.20 -0.08
C CYS A 223 -7.92 5.36 -0.90
N HIS A 224 -8.33 4.16 -1.31
CA HIS A 224 -7.62 3.11 -2.11
C HIS A 224 -6.19 2.64 -1.80
N GLY A 225 -5.44 3.32 -0.92
CA GLY A 225 -4.20 2.85 -0.33
C GLY A 225 -4.43 2.27 1.06
N GLY A 226 -5.21 1.18 1.21
CA GLY A 226 -5.18 0.40 2.45
C GLY A 226 -3.72 0.12 2.84
N PRO A 227 -3.34 0.18 4.13
CA PRO A 227 -2.04 0.67 4.57
C PRO A 227 -0.86 -0.04 3.90
N ILE A 228 -0.38 0.58 2.82
CA ILE A 228 0.98 0.62 2.24
C ILE A 228 1.21 2.09 1.82
N ASP A 229 0.55 3.00 2.55
CA ASP A 229 0.41 4.46 2.54
C ASP A 229 0.37 5.27 1.25
N ARG A 230 0.88 4.76 0.12
CA ARG A 230 1.03 5.48 -1.15
C ARG A 230 1.12 4.56 -2.39
N ARG A 231 1.26 3.22 -2.26
CA ARG A 231 2.02 2.47 -3.29
C ARG A 231 1.68 1.01 -3.67
N ARG A 232 0.57 0.42 -3.25
CA ARG A 232 0.33 -0.99 -3.57
C ARG A 232 -0.51 -1.18 -4.83
N GLY A 233 -0.12 -2.16 -5.64
CA GLY A 233 -0.99 -2.78 -6.62
C GLY A 233 -1.51 -1.79 -7.66
N ASP A 234 -2.69 -2.10 -8.17
CA ASP A 234 -3.34 -1.35 -9.24
C ASP A 234 -3.70 0.12 -8.90
N GLY A 235 -3.33 0.65 -7.73
CA GLY A 235 -3.63 2.04 -7.31
C GLY A 235 -2.44 3.02 -7.30
N PHE A 236 -1.26 2.64 -7.78
CA PHE A 236 0.01 3.36 -7.57
C PHE A 236 0.21 4.71 -8.34
N VAL A 237 0.05 5.88 -7.71
CA VAL A 237 0.19 7.19 -8.44
C VAL A 237 1.57 7.88 -8.27
N LYS A 238 2.07 8.50 -9.36
CA LYS A 238 3.35 9.25 -9.49
C LYS A 238 3.43 10.55 -8.67
N GLY A 239 4.63 11.13 -8.61
CA GLY A 239 4.87 12.49 -8.12
C GLY A 239 4.82 12.64 -6.60
N GLY A 240 4.14 13.68 -6.11
CA GLY A 240 4.04 14.01 -4.67
C GLY A 240 3.42 12.92 -3.79
N PHE A 241 2.72 11.97 -4.42
CA PHE A 241 2.15 10.80 -3.77
C PHE A 241 3.14 9.67 -3.56
N ALA A 242 4.41 9.82 -3.91
CA ALA A 242 5.37 8.73 -3.81
C ALA A 242 6.12 8.75 -2.45
N HIS A 243 6.07 7.65 -1.69
CA HIS A 243 6.93 7.31 -0.53
C HIS A 243 8.47 7.13 -0.78
N VAL A 244 9.21 8.10 -1.33
CA VAL A 244 10.63 7.88 -1.75
C VAL A 244 11.62 7.81 -0.58
N PRO A 245 12.89 7.39 -0.78
CA PRO A 245 13.92 7.49 0.25
C PRO A 245 14.13 8.92 0.77
N PRO A 246 14.85 9.08 1.90
CA PRO A 246 15.41 10.36 2.33
C PRO A 246 16.12 11.09 1.19
N ALA A 247 16.07 12.43 1.19
CA ALA A 247 16.50 13.24 0.05
C ALA A 247 17.97 13.03 -0.34
N ASP A 248 18.82 12.79 0.66
CA ASP A 248 20.23 12.43 0.57
C ASP A 248 20.50 11.07 -0.07
N LEU A 249 19.52 10.16 -0.08
CA LEU A 249 19.62 8.83 -0.68
C LEU A 249 18.94 8.72 -2.06
N ARG A 250 18.39 9.82 -2.59
CA ARG A 250 17.64 9.82 -3.85
C ARG A 250 18.56 9.82 -5.06
N THR A 251 18.30 8.92 -5.99
CA THR A 251 18.94 8.92 -7.31
C THR A 251 18.36 10.00 -8.23
N THR A 252 19.07 10.31 -9.33
CA THR A 252 18.57 11.19 -10.40
C THR A 252 17.23 10.70 -10.97
N ASP A 253 17.08 9.40 -11.20
CA ASP A 253 15.82 8.79 -11.64
C ASP A 253 14.69 9.05 -10.64
N THR A 254 14.99 9.01 -9.34
CA THR A 254 14.00 9.30 -8.28
C THR A 254 13.59 10.76 -8.28
N ALA A 255 14.54 11.67 -8.48
CA ALA A 255 14.24 13.09 -8.64
C ALA A 255 13.37 13.34 -9.89
N ALA A 256 13.72 12.73 -11.03
CA ALA A 256 12.93 12.79 -12.26
C ALA A 256 11.52 12.22 -12.05
N TYR A 257 11.40 11.11 -11.33
CA TYR A 257 10.14 10.47 -10.99
C TYR A 257 9.20 11.39 -10.19
N LEU A 258 9.73 12.08 -9.18
CA LEU A 258 8.95 13.00 -8.36
C LEU A 258 8.46 14.24 -9.13
N ASN A 259 9.26 14.67 -10.11
CA ASN A 259 8.96 15.83 -10.96
C ASN A 259 8.14 15.48 -12.21
N THR A 260 7.87 14.19 -12.44
CA THR A 260 7.09 13.71 -13.59
C THR A 260 5.75 13.16 -13.09
N PRO A 261 4.69 13.97 -13.06
CA PRO A 261 3.34 13.48 -12.75
C PRO A 261 2.88 12.42 -13.77
N ASP A 262 1.89 11.63 -13.36
CA ASP A 262 1.17 10.78 -14.31
C ASP A 262 0.54 11.66 -15.40
N ILE A 263 0.63 11.24 -16.66
CA ILE A 263 0.15 12.05 -17.79
C ILE A 263 -1.35 12.36 -17.69
N HIS A 264 -2.14 11.48 -17.05
CA HIS A 264 -3.58 11.63 -16.90
C HIS A 264 -3.98 12.60 -15.79
N TYR A 265 -3.10 12.85 -14.81
CA TYR A 265 -3.40 13.60 -13.56
C TYR A 265 -2.87 15.03 -13.53
N ASN A 266 -2.41 15.59 -14.66
CA ASN A 266 -1.79 16.91 -14.70
C ASN A 266 -2.77 18.03 -14.33
N GLY A 267 -2.54 18.66 -13.17
CA GLY A 267 -3.42 19.66 -12.55
C GLY A 267 -3.73 20.91 -13.39
N ASP A 268 -4.84 21.53 -13.01
CA ASP A 268 -5.52 22.80 -13.34
C ASP A 268 -5.38 23.48 -14.72
N ASP A 269 -4.30 23.29 -15.49
CA ASP A 269 -4.05 24.02 -16.76
C ASP A 269 -3.73 23.11 -17.97
N LYS A 270 -3.94 21.78 -17.89
CA LYS A 270 -3.70 20.85 -19.01
C LYS A 270 -4.91 19.93 -19.28
N PRO A 271 -5.13 19.54 -20.55
CA PRO A 271 -6.43 19.04 -21.04
C PRO A 271 -6.92 17.69 -20.49
N ALA A 272 -6.13 16.93 -19.72
CA ALA A 272 -6.55 15.58 -19.31
C ALA A 272 -7.35 15.55 -17.99
N ASN A 273 -7.01 16.36 -16.98
CA ASN A 273 -7.60 16.46 -15.63
C ASN A 273 -8.44 15.23 -15.17
N ALA A 274 -7.91 14.01 -15.36
CA ALA A 274 -8.65 12.80 -15.08
C ALA A 274 -8.67 12.61 -13.57
N THR A 275 -9.82 12.25 -13.03
CA THR A 275 -9.99 11.81 -11.66
C THR A 275 -10.03 10.29 -11.63
N CYS A 276 -9.85 9.69 -10.46
CA CYS A 276 -9.87 8.22 -10.32
C CYS A 276 -11.16 7.63 -10.91
N VAL A 277 -12.27 8.34 -10.76
CA VAL A 277 -13.58 7.96 -11.25
C VAL A 277 -13.75 8.05 -12.77
N ASP A 278 -12.92 8.82 -13.46
CA ASP A 278 -12.88 8.85 -14.94
C ASP A 278 -12.29 7.57 -15.52
N CYS A 279 -11.47 6.85 -14.74
CA CYS A 279 -10.92 5.54 -15.10
C CYS A 279 -11.62 4.39 -14.36
N HIS A 280 -12.24 4.66 -13.21
CA HIS A 280 -12.87 3.66 -12.36
C HIS A 280 -14.33 4.04 -12.06
N GLY A 281 -15.21 3.93 -13.08
CA GLY A 281 -16.64 4.18 -12.93
C GLY A 281 -17.34 3.21 -11.97
N PRO A 282 -18.56 3.48 -11.46
CA PRO A 282 -19.24 2.56 -10.55
C PRO A 282 -19.57 1.21 -11.22
N LEU A 283 -19.63 0.12 -10.44
CA LEU A 283 -20.05 -1.21 -10.87
C LEU A 283 -21.56 -1.29 -11.16
N ALA A 284 -22.05 -0.48 -12.10
CA ALA A 284 -23.26 -0.69 -12.91
C ALA A 284 -23.38 0.46 -13.90
N GLY A 285 -23.08 0.20 -15.18
CA GLY A 285 -23.64 0.86 -16.39
C GLY A 285 -23.55 2.38 -16.60
N GLY A 286 -23.37 3.20 -15.57
CA GLY A 286 -23.42 4.65 -15.64
C GLY A 286 -22.09 5.22 -16.06
N LYS A 287 -22.04 5.77 -17.29
CA LYS A 287 -20.91 6.57 -17.79
C LYS A 287 -20.82 7.96 -17.16
N ASP A 288 -21.82 8.35 -16.36
CA ASP A 288 -21.92 9.68 -15.77
C ASP A 288 -22.03 9.62 -14.24
N PHE A 289 -21.04 10.20 -13.54
CA PHE A 289 -21.14 10.56 -12.11
C PHE A 289 -22.11 11.73 -11.88
N GLY A 290 -22.44 12.47 -12.94
CA GLY A 290 -23.45 13.51 -12.94
C GLY A 290 -24.82 12.88 -13.07
N MET A 291 -25.49 12.67 -11.94
CA MET A 291 -26.82 12.07 -11.85
C MET A 291 -26.80 10.56 -12.15
N VAL A 292 -26.68 9.76 -11.09
CA VAL A 292 -27.42 8.49 -11.04
C VAL A 292 -28.91 8.86 -11.11
N GLY A 293 -29.38 9.14 -12.32
CA GLY A 293 -30.79 9.09 -12.65
C GLY A 293 -31.20 7.64 -12.48
N ASN A 294 -31.74 7.29 -11.31
CA ASN A 294 -32.53 6.09 -11.08
C ASN A 294 -31.94 4.73 -11.49
N ASP A 295 -30.62 4.54 -11.70
CA ASP A 295 -30.08 3.17 -11.79
C ASP A 295 -30.02 2.58 -10.36
N PRO A 296 -30.90 1.62 -10.01
CA PRO A 296 -30.89 1.00 -8.69
C PRO A 296 -29.66 0.10 -8.48
N ASN A 297 -28.86 -0.14 -9.52
CA ASN A 297 -27.69 -1.02 -9.46
C ASN A 297 -26.36 -0.29 -9.26
N ALA A 298 -26.32 1.05 -9.39
CA ALA A 298 -25.11 1.83 -9.16
C ALA A 298 -24.83 1.94 -7.65
N ILE A 299 -23.72 1.34 -7.19
CA ILE A 299 -23.35 1.30 -5.76
C ILE A 299 -22.22 2.30 -5.49
N HIS A 300 -22.48 3.30 -4.66
CA HIS A 300 -21.48 4.27 -4.20
C HIS A 300 -20.29 3.58 -3.53
N GLY A 301 -19.06 3.87 -3.97
CA GLY A 301 -17.83 3.28 -3.44
C GLY A 301 -17.47 1.90 -4.02
N ASN A 302 -18.20 1.40 -5.01
CA ASN A 302 -17.88 0.16 -5.71
C ASN A 302 -17.34 0.47 -7.10
N LEU A 303 -16.02 0.69 -7.22
CA LEU A 303 -15.42 1.19 -8.44
C LEU A 303 -14.96 0.05 -9.35
N ASN A 304 -15.35 0.13 -10.62
CA ASN A 304 -14.95 -0.78 -11.67
C ASN A 304 -13.45 -0.65 -11.96
N ARG A 305 -12.77 -1.80 -12.02
CA ARG A 305 -11.35 -1.91 -12.36
C ARG A 305 -11.20 -2.75 -13.61
N ASN A 306 -11.92 -2.36 -14.68
CA ASN A 306 -11.84 -3.00 -15.99
C ASN A 306 -10.37 -3.26 -16.35
N PRO A 307 -10.03 -4.48 -16.79
CA PRO A 307 -8.66 -4.81 -17.11
C PRO A 307 -8.17 -4.03 -18.34
N GLU A 308 -6.86 -3.77 -18.38
CA GLU A 308 -6.19 -3.46 -19.63
C GLU A 308 -6.27 -4.68 -20.58
N PRO A 309 -6.37 -4.46 -21.91
CA PRO A 309 -6.33 -3.17 -22.60
C PRO A 309 -7.70 -2.49 -22.74
N ASP A 310 -8.80 -3.14 -22.32
CA ASP A 310 -10.15 -2.69 -22.64
C ASP A 310 -10.50 -1.33 -22.02
N ARG A 311 -9.98 -1.01 -20.83
CA ARG A 311 -10.15 0.33 -20.26
C ARG A 311 -9.39 1.41 -21.03
N CYS A 312 -8.21 1.11 -21.55
CA CYS A 312 -7.45 2.03 -22.38
C CYS A 312 -8.16 2.31 -23.72
N ALA A 313 -8.86 1.31 -24.26
CA ALA A 313 -9.57 1.41 -25.55
C ALA A 313 -10.68 2.48 -25.55
N GLU A 314 -11.20 2.86 -24.38
CA GLU A 314 -12.22 3.91 -24.26
C GLU A 314 -11.69 5.30 -24.68
N CYS A 315 -10.37 5.52 -24.58
CA CYS A 315 -9.73 6.78 -24.98
C CYS A 315 -8.65 6.60 -26.07
N HIS A 316 -8.14 5.38 -26.25
CA HIS A 316 -7.04 5.02 -27.16
C HIS A 316 -7.44 3.89 -28.11
N VAL A 317 -8.62 4.01 -28.75
CA VAL A 317 -9.20 2.93 -29.55
C VAL A 317 -8.28 2.45 -30.66
N ASN A 318 -7.71 3.38 -31.44
CA ASN A 318 -6.87 3.06 -32.59
C ASN A 318 -5.56 2.38 -32.15
N GLU A 319 -4.95 2.88 -31.07
CA GLU A 319 -3.72 2.32 -30.51
C GLU A 319 -3.98 0.94 -29.93
N VAL A 320 -5.09 0.73 -29.24
CA VAL A 320 -5.45 -0.58 -28.68
C VAL A 320 -5.79 -1.59 -29.76
N GLU A 321 -6.49 -1.19 -30.82
CA GLU A 321 -6.76 -2.06 -31.98
C GLU A 321 -5.47 -2.49 -32.68
N ALA A 322 -4.55 -1.54 -32.91
CA ALA A 322 -3.23 -1.85 -33.45
C ALA A 322 -2.43 -2.78 -32.51
N TYR A 323 -2.45 -2.51 -31.21
CA TYR A 323 -1.81 -3.32 -30.18
C TYR A 323 -2.33 -4.77 -30.16
N LYS A 324 -3.65 -4.97 -30.25
CA LYS A 324 -4.31 -6.29 -30.21
C LYS A 324 -3.87 -7.21 -31.34
N THR A 325 -3.41 -6.66 -32.47
CA THR A 325 -2.94 -7.44 -33.63
C THR A 325 -1.41 -7.59 -33.71
N GLY A 326 -0.66 -6.79 -32.94
CA GLY A 326 0.81 -6.77 -32.97
C GLY A 326 1.51 -7.88 -32.19
N ASN A 327 2.85 -7.89 -32.27
CA ASN A 327 3.72 -8.82 -31.55
C ASN A 327 3.60 -8.71 -30.02
N HIS A 328 3.17 -7.54 -29.54
CA HIS A 328 3.02 -7.24 -28.12
C HIS A 328 1.61 -7.48 -27.57
N LYS A 329 0.70 -8.12 -28.33
CA LYS A 329 -0.71 -8.34 -27.92
C LYS A 329 -0.94 -9.08 -26.60
N ASN A 330 0.12 -9.64 -26.01
CA ASN A 330 0.12 -10.30 -24.70
C ASN A 330 0.81 -9.46 -23.61
N LEU A 331 0.88 -8.13 -23.73
CA LEU A 331 1.45 -7.20 -22.74
C LEU A 331 0.42 -6.18 -22.26
N THR A 332 0.26 -5.97 -20.96
CA THR A 332 -0.53 -4.81 -20.52
C THR A 332 0.10 -3.51 -21.03
N CYS A 333 -0.71 -2.50 -21.31
CA CYS A 333 -0.23 -1.18 -21.75
C CYS A 333 0.75 -0.61 -20.71
N GLY A 334 0.47 -0.83 -19.42
CA GLY A 334 1.36 -0.50 -18.31
C GLY A 334 2.76 -1.11 -18.42
N ALA A 335 2.94 -2.26 -19.07
CA ALA A 335 4.26 -2.88 -19.23
C ALA A 335 5.26 -1.96 -19.94
N CYS A 336 4.80 -1.20 -20.93
CA CYS A 336 5.62 -0.21 -21.64
C CYS A 336 5.50 1.17 -20.99
N HIS A 337 4.29 1.57 -20.61
CA HIS A 337 3.99 2.94 -20.22
C HIS A 337 4.26 3.26 -18.74
N THR A 338 4.59 2.26 -17.92
CA THR A 338 5.06 2.40 -16.53
C THR A 338 6.56 2.04 -16.44
N PRO A 339 7.45 2.96 -16.88
CA PRO A 339 8.87 2.66 -17.02
C PRO A 339 9.60 2.57 -15.67
N LYS A 340 9.17 3.39 -14.71
CA LYS A 340 9.74 3.42 -13.37
C LYS A 340 8.62 3.42 -12.33
N VAL A 341 8.91 2.79 -11.22
CA VAL A 341 8.10 2.78 -10.02
C VAL A 341 8.98 2.98 -8.80
N VAL A 342 8.34 3.35 -7.72
CA VAL A 342 8.92 3.45 -6.40
C VAL A 342 8.00 2.68 -5.46
N GLY A 343 8.46 2.30 -4.29
CA GLY A 343 7.73 1.33 -3.47
C GLY A 343 8.36 1.11 -2.12
N TYR A 344 7.89 0.08 -1.44
CA TYR A 344 8.63 -0.49 -0.32
C TYR A 344 9.73 -1.40 -0.83
N ALA A 345 10.89 -1.33 -0.19
CA ALA A 345 11.96 -2.27 -0.43
C ALA A 345 11.75 -3.54 0.39
N PHE A 346 11.26 -3.38 1.62
CA PHE A 346 11.01 -4.47 2.56
C PHE A 346 9.77 -4.20 3.38
N ASN A 347 9.26 -5.28 3.97
CA ASN A 347 8.25 -5.20 4.99
C ASN A 347 8.51 -6.31 6.01
N PHE A 348 9.05 -5.91 7.15
CA PHE A 348 9.33 -6.83 8.25
C PHE A 348 8.24 -6.76 9.29
N TRP A 349 7.62 -7.91 9.57
CA TRP A 349 6.74 -8.09 10.71
C TRP A 349 7.53 -8.72 11.85
N ALA A 350 8.02 -7.88 12.74
CA ALA A 350 8.98 -8.22 13.79
C ALA A 350 8.73 -7.39 15.07
N PRO A 351 9.38 -7.72 16.20
CA PRO A 351 9.25 -6.93 17.42
C PRO A 351 9.69 -5.48 17.24
N GLY A 352 8.90 -4.56 17.77
CA GLY A 352 9.16 -3.13 17.60
C GLY A 352 8.36 -2.22 18.52
N THR A 353 8.17 -0.98 18.08
CA THR A 353 7.48 0.08 18.81
C THR A 353 6.38 0.66 17.94
N ARG A 354 5.12 0.46 18.36
CA ARG A 354 3.96 0.93 17.60
C ARG A 354 3.16 1.94 18.40
N PHE A 355 3.02 3.15 17.86
CA PHE A 355 2.33 4.28 18.53
C PHE A 355 2.79 4.54 19.98
N GLY A 356 4.09 4.38 20.25
CA GLY A 356 4.65 4.57 21.59
C GLY A 356 4.33 3.42 22.55
N ILE A 357 3.70 2.34 22.08
CA ILE A 357 3.57 1.10 22.84
C ILE A 357 4.80 0.25 22.56
N THR A 358 5.62 0.09 23.60
CA THR A 358 6.87 -0.70 23.59
C THR A 358 6.88 -1.60 24.82
N PRO A 359 7.27 -2.88 24.70
CA PRO A 359 7.49 -3.62 23.45
C PRO A 359 6.17 -4.01 22.77
N ASN A 360 6.16 -4.11 21.43
CA ASN A 360 5.09 -4.80 20.68
C ASN A 360 5.68 -6.05 20.01
N PRO A 361 5.16 -7.27 20.26
CA PRO A 361 5.68 -8.51 19.67
C PRO A 361 5.45 -8.61 18.16
N LEU A 362 4.57 -7.76 17.60
CA LEU A 362 4.28 -7.69 16.17
C LEU A 362 4.11 -6.23 15.74
N ASP A 363 5.22 -5.64 15.32
CA ASP A 363 5.24 -4.35 14.64
C ASP A 363 5.63 -4.51 13.17
N ARG A 364 5.45 -3.43 12.41
CA ARG A 364 5.73 -3.39 10.98
C ARG A 364 6.84 -2.40 10.68
N HIS A 365 7.99 -2.91 10.26
CA HIS A 365 9.08 -2.11 9.72
C HIS A 365 8.96 -2.08 8.20
N ALA A 366 8.14 -1.14 7.70
CA ALA A 366 7.85 -1.02 6.26
C ALA A 366 8.30 0.30 5.63
N LEU A 367 8.94 1.20 6.39
CA LEU A 367 9.32 2.53 5.87
C LEU A 367 10.64 2.51 5.09
N TYR A 368 11.02 1.33 4.60
CA TYR A 368 12.07 1.13 3.62
C TYR A 368 11.55 1.51 2.24
N ALA A 369 11.97 2.66 1.73
CA ALA A 369 11.58 3.11 0.42
C ALA A 369 12.61 2.71 -0.63
N VAL A 370 12.19 2.25 -1.81
CA VAL A 370 13.10 2.10 -2.96
C VAL A 370 13.27 3.41 -3.73
N ASN A 371 14.47 3.62 -4.26
CA ASN A 371 14.68 4.54 -5.36
C ASN A 371 13.88 4.11 -6.60
N ALA A 372 13.68 5.03 -7.54
CA ALA A 372 12.96 4.74 -8.78
C ALA A 372 13.65 3.61 -9.55
N MET A 373 12.91 2.54 -9.78
CA MET A 373 13.39 1.31 -10.38
C MET A 373 12.43 0.86 -11.47
N THR A 374 12.95 0.09 -12.43
CA THR A 374 12.12 -0.51 -13.48
C THR A 374 11.37 -1.71 -12.89
N PRO A 375 10.03 -1.81 -12.98
CA PRO A 375 9.32 -2.99 -12.51
C PRO A 375 9.65 -4.23 -13.35
N VAL A 376 9.64 -5.42 -12.73
CA VAL A 376 9.79 -6.70 -13.44
C VAL A 376 8.53 -7.00 -14.24
N LEU A 377 8.66 -7.53 -15.44
CA LEU A 377 7.52 -8.03 -16.21
C LEU A 377 7.28 -9.49 -15.87
N LEU A 378 6.07 -9.82 -15.42
CA LEU A 378 5.64 -11.19 -15.13
C LEU A 378 4.30 -11.45 -15.81
N LYS A 379 4.03 -12.71 -16.16
CA LYS A 379 2.70 -13.10 -16.64
C LYS A 379 1.71 -13.09 -15.50
N ASP A 380 0.61 -12.34 -15.63
CA ASP A 380 -0.49 -12.31 -14.68
C ASP A 380 -1.37 -13.57 -14.77
N GLU A 381 -2.50 -13.59 -14.06
CA GLU A 381 -3.42 -14.74 -14.05
C GLU A 381 -4.09 -15.00 -15.42
N GLN A 382 -4.12 -14.00 -16.30
CA GLN A 382 -4.59 -14.15 -17.69
C GLN A 382 -3.45 -14.50 -18.66
N GLY A 383 -2.21 -14.60 -18.18
CA GLY A 383 -1.04 -14.86 -19.00
C GLY A 383 -0.47 -13.63 -19.70
N MET A 384 -0.93 -12.42 -19.36
CA MET A 384 -0.45 -11.16 -19.91
C MET A 384 0.81 -10.71 -19.18
N TRP A 385 1.82 -10.27 -19.93
CA TRP A 385 3.01 -9.65 -19.34
C TRP A 385 2.66 -8.30 -18.75
N THR A 386 2.87 -8.19 -17.45
CA THR A 386 2.40 -7.09 -16.63
C THR A 386 3.52 -6.63 -15.72
N PRO A 387 3.67 -5.31 -15.48
CA PRO A 387 4.70 -4.80 -14.60
C PRO A 387 4.33 -5.07 -13.14
N TYR A 388 5.27 -5.66 -12.40
CA TYR A 388 5.16 -5.94 -10.98
C TYR A 388 6.33 -5.34 -10.20
N HIS A 389 6.06 -4.92 -8.97
CA HIS A 389 7.07 -4.70 -7.96
C HIS A 389 7.14 -5.92 -7.06
N ALA A 390 8.26 -6.63 -7.09
CA ALA A 390 8.53 -7.73 -6.17
C ALA A 390 9.09 -7.18 -4.85
N VAL A 391 8.32 -7.32 -3.77
CA VAL A 391 8.67 -6.80 -2.44
C VAL A 391 8.93 -7.99 -1.51
N PRO A 392 10.18 -8.19 -1.06
CA PRO A 392 10.53 -9.14 -0.01
C PRO A 392 9.83 -8.83 1.32
N HIS A 393 9.29 -9.87 1.94
CA HIS A 393 8.64 -9.77 3.24
C HIS A 393 9.09 -10.89 4.18
N ILE A 394 9.03 -10.60 5.48
CA ILE A 394 9.15 -11.60 6.54
C ILE A 394 8.06 -11.42 7.59
N SER A 395 7.79 -12.49 8.33
CA SER A 395 7.10 -12.42 9.62
C SER A 395 7.80 -13.35 10.59
N THR A 396 8.15 -12.80 11.75
CA THR A 396 8.76 -13.55 12.85
C THR A 396 7.69 -14.28 13.67
N HIS A 397 8.14 -15.08 14.63
CA HIS A 397 7.28 -15.71 15.64
C HIS A 397 6.15 -16.55 15.07
N ILE A 398 6.40 -17.27 13.97
CA ILE A 398 5.47 -18.26 13.45
C ILE A 398 5.55 -19.51 14.33
N ASP A 399 4.41 -19.99 14.83
CA ASP A 399 4.38 -21.21 15.64
C ASP A 399 4.50 -22.44 14.71
N PRO A 400 5.62 -23.18 14.76
CA PRO A 400 5.88 -24.33 13.89
C PRO A 400 4.92 -25.51 14.14
N THR A 401 4.26 -25.55 15.30
CA THR A 401 3.26 -26.58 15.63
C THR A 401 1.89 -26.25 15.04
N SER A 402 1.60 -24.96 14.86
CA SER A 402 0.35 -24.48 14.27
C SER A 402 0.37 -24.50 12.75
N VAL A 403 1.54 -24.21 12.15
CA VAL A 403 1.73 -24.17 10.71
C VAL A 403 3.09 -24.73 10.33
N LYS A 404 3.09 -25.82 9.56
CA LYS A 404 4.29 -26.33 8.92
C LYS A 404 4.55 -25.53 7.66
N ILE A 405 5.52 -24.61 7.69
CA ILE A 405 5.81 -23.74 6.53
C ILE A 405 6.13 -24.56 5.27
N ALA A 406 6.78 -25.72 5.42
CA ALA A 406 7.05 -26.65 4.31
C ALA A 406 5.78 -27.06 3.55
N ASP A 407 4.64 -27.16 4.23
CA ASP A 407 3.36 -27.56 3.63
C ASP A 407 2.70 -26.41 2.86
N VAL A 408 3.22 -25.19 2.98
CA VAL A 408 2.67 -23.98 2.36
C VAL A 408 3.66 -23.21 1.50
N ILE A 409 4.87 -23.75 1.27
CA ILE A 409 5.79 -23.19 0.27
C ILE A 409 5.08 -23.20 -1.08
N SER A 410 5.10 -22.06 -1.75
CA SER A 410 4.43 -21.86 -3.03
C SER A 410 5.29 -22.43 -4.15
N PRO A 411 4.80 -23.40 -4.95
CA PRO A 411 5.56 -23.94 -6.07
C PRO A 411 5.62 -23.00 -7.28
N ARG A 412 4.83 -21.92 -7.24
CA ARG A 412 4.70 -20.87 -8.26
C ARG A 412 4.10 -19.63 -7.63
N ILE A 413 4.05 -18.52 -8.37
CA ILE A 413 3.27 -17.34 -7.98
C ILE A 413 1.79 -17.71 -7.86
N LEU A 414 1.18 -17.30 -6.75
CA LEU A 414 -0.25 -17.40 -6.52
C LEU A 414 -0.89 -16.02 -6.64
N TRP A 415 -1.98 -15.94 -7.39
CA TRP A 415 -2.73 -14.70 -7.59
C TRP A 415 -3.82 -14.58 -6.53
N ARG A 416 -3.96 -13.40 -5.92
CA ARG A 416 -4.97 -13.14 -4.86
C ARG A 416 -6.43 -13.18 -5.36
N ASN A 417 -6.65 -13.58 -6.61
CA ASN A 417 -7.90 -13.60 -7.37
C ASN A 417 -8.49 -15.02 -7.59
N GLN A 418 -7.95 -16.08 -6.97
CA GLN A 418 -8.40 -17.45 -7.30
C GLN A 418 -9.81 -17.78 -6.74
N PRO A 419 -10.76 -18.25 -7.58
CA PRO A 419 -12.17 -18.49 -7.25
C PRO A 419 -12.47 -19.76 -6.42
N ASP A 420 -11.44 -20.52 -6.00
CA ASP A 420 -11.62 -21.81 -5.29
C ASP A 420 -12.17 -21.66 -3.85
N ILE A 421 -12.41 -20.41 -3.44
CA ILE A 421 -13.06 -20.02 -2.20
C ILE A 421 -14.49 -19.54 -2.48
N GLY A 422 -15.43 -19.95 -1.63
CA GLY A 422 -16.80 -19.43 -1.62
C GLY A 422 -16.90 -17.95 -1.16
N ILE A 423 -15.86 -17.14 -1.38
CA ILE A 423 -15.85 -15.71 -1.10
C ILE A 423 -16.13 -15.01 -2.43
N ASN A 424 -17.38 -14.56 -2.60
CA ASN A 424 -17.76 -13.68 -3.70
C ASN A 424 -17.13 -12.30 -3.45
N ARG A 425 -15.89 -12.11 -3.91
CA ARG A 425 -15.29 -10.78 -4.01
C ARG A 425 -15.83 -10.12 -5.26
N GLN A 426 -16.50 -8.99 -5.09
CA GLN A 426 -16.87 -8.12 -6.20
C GLN A 426 -15.60 -7.54 -6.84
N HIS A 427 -14.52 -7.34 -6.07
CA HIS A 427 -13.22 -6.91 -6.59
C HIS A 427 -12.14 -7.97 -6.52
N ARG A 428 -11.32 -7.97 -7.58
CA ARG A 428 -10.28 -8.96 -7.81
C ARG A 428 -8.93 -8.25 -7.83
N SER A 429 -8.13 -8.38 -6.76
CA SER A 429 -6.75 -7.89 -6.79
C SER A 429 -5.93 -8.76 -7.73
N LYS A 430 -5.18 -8.11 -8.62
CA LYS A 430 -4.22 -8.74 -9.53
C LYS A 430 -2.81 -8.86 -8.94
N ASP A 431 -2.67 -8.61 -7.63
CA ASP A 431 -1.42 -8.83 -6.92
C ASP A 431 -1.13 -10.32 -6.78
N GLY A 432 0.15 -10.65 -6.82
CA GLY A 432 0.69 -11.98 -6.59
C GLY A 432 1.29 -12.15 -5.21
N VAL A 433 1.45 -13.40 -4.79
CA VAL A 433 2.16 -13.79 -3.58
C VAL A 433 2.84 -15.14 -3.78
N ALA A 434 3.99 -15.36 -3.15
CA ALA A 434 4.62 -16.66 -3.05
C ALA A 434 5.33 -16.79 -1.71
N VAL A 435 4.91 -17.75 -0.88
CA VAL A 435 5.67 -18.14 0.32
C VAL A 435 6.88 -18.94 -0.15
N THR A 436 8.07 -18.43 0.11
CA THR A 436 9.31 -18.98 -0.47
C THR A 436 10.11 -19.85 0.50
N GLY A 437 9.77 -19.80 1.79
CA GLY A 437 10.39 -20.66 2.79
C GLY A 437 10.34 -20.08 4.20
N SER A 438 11.28 -20.56 5.01
CA SER A 438 11.47 -20.12 6.39
C SER A 438 12.91 -20.27 6.84
N TYR A 439 13.24 -19.64 7.96
CA TYR A 439 14.47 -19.85 8.70
C TYR A 439 14.21 -19.62 10.20
N TYR A 440 15.18 -19.96 11.05
CA TYR A 440 15.15 -19.55 12.45
C TYR A 440 16.00 -18.28 12.58
N GLY A 441 15.39 -17.20 13.04
CA GLY A 441 15.98 -15.87 13.06
C GLY A 441 16.38 -15.41 14.45
N SER A 442 17.24 -14.41 14.50
CA SER A 442 17.47 -13.62 15.71
C SER A 442 17.60 -12.14 15.33
N ALA A 443 17.01 -11.27 16.14
CA ALA A 443 17.02 -9.82 15.99
C ALA A 443 17.06 -9.14 17.36
N TYR A 444 17.78 -8.04 17.47
CA TYR A 444 17.96 -7.22 18.66
C TYR A 444 18.56 -8.02 19.83
N GLY A 445 19.40 -9.00 19.51
CA GLY A 445 19.94 -9.96 20.47
C GLY A 445 18.91 -10.93 21.05
N ARG A 446 17.76 -11.11 20.40
CA ARG A 446 16.65 -11.98 20.82
C ARG A 446 16.36 -13.01 19.73
N ASP A 447 15.88 -14.18 20.15
CA ASP A 447 15.37 -15.20 19.23
C ASP A 447 14.04 -14.74 18.63
N GLU A 448 13.94 -14.77 17.31
CA GLU A 448 12.70 -14.46 16.56
C GLU A 448 11.87 -15.73 16.29
N GLY A 449 12.34 -16.88 16.76
CA GLY A 449 11.73 -18.18 16.48
C GLY A 449 11.75 -18.50 14.99
N GLN A 450 10.72 -19.20 14.54
CA GLN A 450 10.56 -19.48 13.12
C GLN A 450 10.10 -18.22 12.38
N VAL A 451 10.90 -17.79 11.41
CA VAL A 451 10.61 -16.68 10.51
C VAL A 451 10.12 -17.22 9.18
N MET A 452 8.92 -16.82 8.77
CA MET A 452 8.41 -17.06 7.42
C MET A 452 8.91 -15.98 6.47
N VAL A 453 9.25 -16.37 5.24
CA VAL A 453 9.58 -15.44 4.16
C VAL A 453 8.63 -15.60 2.97
N TRP A 454 8.30 -14.49 2.32
CA TRP A 454 7.51 -14.51 1.09
C TRP A 454 7.85 -13.34 0.17
N LEU A 455 7.54 -13.51 -1.11
CA LEU A 455 7.50 -12.44 -2.09
C LEU A 455 6.06 -11.97 -2.25
N ASN A 456 5.86 -10.66 -2.09
CA ASN A 456 4.62 -10.00 -2.47
C ASN A 456 4.84 -9.30 -3.81
N LEU A 457 3.94 -9.53 -4.77
CA LEU A 457 4.04 -8.98 -6.11
C LEU A 457 2.92 -7.98 -6.31
N ASP A 458 3.27 -6.70 -6.28
CA ASP A 458 2.30 -5.63 -6.47
C ASP A 458 2.19 -5.30 -7.96
N LYS A 459 1.01 -5.46 -8.55
CA LYS A 459 0.80 -5.09 -9.96
C LYS A 459 0.93 -3.57 -10.09
N MET A 460 1.55 -3.06 -11.15
CA MET A 460 1.66 -1.62 -11.38
C MET A 460 0.70 -1.23 -12.51
N ALA A 461 -0.29 -0.38 -12.25
CA ALA A 461 -1.28 0.04 -13.27
C ALA A 461 -1.34 1.55 -13.50
N HIS A 462 -0.73 2.31 -12.62
CA HIS A 462 -0.62 3.76 -12.66
C HIS A 462 0.87 4.10 -12.71
N SER A 463 1.25 5.39 -12.83
CA SER A 463 2.63 5.85 -13.09
C SER A 463 2.93 5.96 -14.61
N ILE A 464 1.91 6.30 -15.40
CA ILE A 464 2.00 6.36 -16.86
C ILE A 464 2.71 7.63 -17.31
N THR A 465 3.66 7.49 -18.25
CA THR A 465 4.36 8.62 -18.87
C THR A 465 4.19 8.71 -20.38
N SER A 466 4.41 9.93 -20.87
CA SER A 466 4.49 10.22 -22.30
C SER A 466 5.93 10.11 -22.81
N LYS A 467 6.07 9.96 -24.13
CA LYS A 467 7.37 9.92 -24.82
C LYS A 467 8.24 11.16 -24.61
N ASN A 468 7.63 12.31 -24.28
CA ASN A 468 8.33 13.58 -24.07
C ASN A 468 8.62 13.87 -22.59
N SER A 469 8.37 12.90 -21.70
CA SER A 469 8.64 13.07 -20.27
C SER A 469 10.09 12.73 -19.92
N ALA A 470 10.54 13.14 -18.72
CA ALA A 470 11.86 12.79 -18.22
C ALA A 470 12.05 11.28 -17.97
N LEU A 471 10.94 10.53 -17.93
CA LEU A 471 10.91 9.07 -17.80
C LEU A 471 10.06 8.49 -18.93
N PRO A 472 10.57 8.43 -20.17
CA PRO A 472 9.80 7.96 -21.32
C PRO A 472 9.39 6.49 -21.16
N PRO A 473 8.38 6.02 -21.91
CA PRO A 473 8.02 4.60 -21.96
C PRO A 473 9.22 3.71 -22.28
N ARG A 474 9.16 2.45 -21.83
CA ARG A 474 10.24 1.48 -22.02
C ARG A 474 10.57 1.27 -23.50
N THR A 475 11.84 1.15 -23.78
CA THR A 475 12.39 0.75 -25.08
C THR A 475 12.43 -0.78 -25.21
N CYS A 476 12.53 -1.29 -26.44
CA CYS A 476 12.66 -2.72 -26.70
C CYS A 476 13.84 -3.35 -25.94
N ASN A 477 14.96 -2.63 -25.83
CA ASN A 477 16.18 -3.14 -25.20
C ASN A 477 16.08 -3.23 -23.67
N GLU A 478 15.15 -2.49 -23.05
CA GLU A 478 14.88 -2.60 -21.62
C GLU A 478 14.06 -3.87 -21.27
N CYS A 479 13.39 -4.47 -22.26
CA CYS A 479 12.59 -5.68 -22.10
C CYS A 479 13.26 -6.92 -22.72
N HIS A 480 13.87 -6.77 -23.90
CA HIS A 480 14.48 -7.85 -24.67
C HIS A 480 15.98 -7.85 -24.50
N THR A 481 16.45 -8.44 -23.40
CA THR A 481 17.85 -8.80 -23.22
C THR A 481 18.20 -10.01 -24.09
N ALA A 482 19.49 -10.21 -24.42
CA ALA A 482 19.93 -11.27 -25.33
C ALA A 482 19.56 -12.70 -24.84
N ASP A 483 19.43 -12.89 -23.53
CA ASP A 483 19.06 -14.15 -22.89
C ASP A 483 17.64 -14.15 -22.31
N GLY A 484 16.91 -13.05 -22.45
CA GLY A 484 15.53 -12.87 -21.99
C GLY A 484 15.42 -12.70 -20.48
N LYS A 485 16.56 -12.64 -19.77
CA LYS A 485 16.61 -12.47 -18.33
C LYS A 485 16.41 -11.01 -17.97
N GLN A 486 15.67 -10.78 -16.91
CA GLN A 486 15.48 -9.45 -16.33
C GLN A 486 16.29 -9.37 -15.05
N ARG A 487 17.11 -8.32 -14.93
CA ARG A 487 17.82 -7.98 -13.69
C ARG A 487 17.55 -6.53 -13.36
N ILE A 488 16.95 -6.29 -12.21
CA ILE A 488 16.60 -4.96 -11.72
C ILE A 488 17.40 -4.71 -10.46
N ASN A 489 18.31 -3.74 -10.52
CA ASN A 489 18.99 -3.28 -9.32
C ASN A 489 18.07 -2.38 -8.51
N VAL A 490 17.94 -2.70 -7.23
CA VAL A 490 17.13 -1.97 -6.26
C VAL A 490 18.06 -1.37 -5.22
N SER A 491 17.95 -0.07 -5.01
CA SER A 491 18.53 0.61 -3.85
C SER A 491 17.43 1.18 -2.99
N PHE A 492 17.63 1.19 -1.67
CA PHE A 492 16.62 1.61 -0.72
C PHE A 492 17.21 2.37 0.47
N GLY A 493 16.32 3.11 1.15
CA GLY A 493 16.63 3.82 2.38
C GLY A 493 15.43 3.91 3.32
N TRP A 494 15.71 3.97 4.61
CA TRP A 494 14.73 4.13 5.68
C TRP A 494 14.22 5.57 5.72
N ASN A 495 12.90 5.75 5.60
CA ASN A 495 12.26 7.05 5.50
C ASN A 495 11.39 7.37 6.74
N ALA A 496 11.94 7.13 7.94
CA ALA A 496 11.24 7.41 9.19
C ALA A 496 12.22 7.69 10.35
N ASN A 497 11.70 7.72 11.58
CA ASN A 497 12.52 7.83 12.78
C ASN A 497 13.56 6.68 12.81
N PRO A 498 14.88 6.98 12.86
CA PRO A 498 15.93 5.96 12.92
C PRO A 498 15.79 5.01 14.11
N ALA A 499 15.15 5.42 15.21
CA ALA A 499 14.92 4.55 16.37
C ALA A 499 13.95 3.39 16.11
N LEU A 500 13.24 3.39 14.98
CA LEU A 500 12.27 2.36 14.59
C LEU A 500 12.78 1.43 13.48
N VAL A 501 14.05 1.60 13.12
CA VAL A 501 14.70 0.83 12.05
C VAL A 501 14.89 -0.63 12.46
N TYR A 502 14.74 -1.56 11.52
CA TYR A 502 14.96 -2.99 11.78
C TYR A 502 16.45 -3.31 11.90
N GLU A 503 16.93 -3.81 13.04
CA GLU A 503 18.34 -4.22 13.24
C GLU A 503 19.39 -3.18 12.81
N GLY A 504 19.09 -1.88 12.96
CA GLY A 504 19.99 -0.82 12.49
C GLY A 504 20.09 -0.71 10.96
N LEU A 505 19.40 -1.55 10.17
CA LEU A 505 19.42 -1.54 8.71
C LEU A 505 18.80 -0.25 8.19
N TYR A 506 19.60 0.74 7.81
CA TYR A 506 19.11 2.03 7.36
C TYR A 506 18.95 2.10 5.83
N GLN A 507 19.85 1.47 5.10
CA GLN A 507 19.90 1.53 3.63
C GLN A 507 20.52 0.26 3.05
N GLY A 508 20.46 0.11 1.73
CA GLY A 508 21.07 -1.04 1.08
C GLY A 508 20.66 -1.23 -0.36
N THR A 509 21.00 -2.40 -0.88
CA THR A 509 20.72 -2.80 -2.25
C THR A 509 20.39 -4.28 -2.35
N PHE A 510 19.65 -4.65 -3.41
CA PHE A 510 19.49 -6.02 -3.87
C PHE A 510 19.13 -6.04 -5.35
N ASP A 511 19.24 -7.20 -5.99
CA ASP A 511 18.75 -7.41 -7.34
C ASP A 511 17.47 -8.25 -7.31
N ILE A 512 16.48 -7.83 -8.10
CA ILE A 512 15.35 -8.68 -8.50
C ILE A 512 15.75 -9.34 -9.82
N VAL A 513 15.77 -10.66 -9.84
CA VAL A 513 16.13 -11.45 -11.03
C VAL A 513 14.97 -12.33 -11.45
N ALA A 514 14.59 -12.24 -12.72
CA ALA A 514 13.64 -13.14 -13.36
C ALA A 514 14.32 -13.81 -14.57
N ASP A 515 14.57 -15.11 -14.45
CA ASP A 515 15.31 -15.89 -15.43
C ASP A 515 14.68 -17.28 -15.67
N ASP A 516 15.47 -18.19 -16.25
CA ASP A 516 15.06 -19.56 -16.55
C ASP A 516 14.97 -20.46 -15.31
N LYS A 517 15.53 -20.02 -14.17
CA LYS A 517 15.52 -20.75 -12.90
C LYS A 517 14.38 -20.30 -11.99
N GLY A 518 14.05 -19.01 -11.99
CA GLY A 518 13.03 -18.48 -11.10
C GLY A 518 12.91 -16.96 -11.09
N LEU A 519 11.98 -16.50 -10.25
CA LEU A 519 11.94 -15.15 -9.73
C LEU A 519 12.62 -15.16 -8.36
N HIS A 520 13.72 -14.43 -8.20
CA HIS A 520 14.50 -14.47 -6.97
C HIS A 520 15.18 -13.15 -6.63
N ILE A 521 15.56 -13.01 -5.36
CA ILE A 521 16.31 -11.88 -4.82
C ILE A 521 17.75 -12.31 -4.54
N GLU A 522 18.70 -11.54 -5.04
CA GLU A 522 20.13 -11.79 -4.81
C GLU A 522 20.92 -10.49 -4.58
N ASN A 523 22.22 -10.62 -4.32
CA ASN A 523 23.12 -9.50 -4.05
C ASN A 523 22.63 -8.56 -2.93
N LEU A 524 21.99 -9.16 -1.93
CA LEU A 524 21.40 -8.47 -0.80
C LEU A 524 22.49 -7.90 0.11
N MET A 525 22.53 -6.57 0.22
CA MET A 525 23.48 -5.80 1.02
C MET A 525 22.74 -4.77 1.87
N GLY A 526 23.17 -4.61 3.12
CA GLY A 526 22.59 -3.67 4.07
C GLY A 526 23.66 -2.83 4.75
N TYR A 527 23.31 -1.60 5.09
CA TYR A 527 24.17 -0.66 5.79
C TYR A 527 23.39 0.07 6.87
N ASP A 528 24.10 0.47 7.93
CA ASP A 528 23.56 1.34 8.98
C ASP A 528 23.46 2.80 8.50
N GLN A 529 23.04 3.68 9.42
CA GLN A 529 22.87 5.10 9.14
C GLN A 529 24.20 5.80 8.82
N ASP A 530 25.31 5.29 9.34
CA ASP A 530 26.65 5.83 9.13
C ASP A 530 27.35 5.21 7.90
N GLY A 531 26.68 4.26 7.23
CA GLY A 531 27.18 3.59 6.03
C GLY A 531 28.05 2.36 6.31
N ASN A 532 28.14 1.90 7.57
CA ASN A 532 28.84 0.66 7.88
C ASN A 532 27.99 -0.55 7.46
N ALA A 533 28.66 -1.64 7.07
CA ALA A 533 27.97 -2.88 6.70
C ALA A 533 27.12 -3.42 7.86
N SER A 534 25.87 -3.76 7.57
CA SER A 534 24.94 -4.39 8.51
C SER A 534 24.71 -5.85 8.12
N SER A 535 24.77 -6.75 9.11
CA SER A 535 24.46 -8.18 8.95
C SER A 535 22.98 -8.50 9.10
N ALA A 536 22.11 -7.50 9.30
CA ALA A 536 20.67 -7.66 9.51
C ALA A 536 19.97 -8.52 8.44
N LEU A 537 20.48 -8.48 7.22
CA LEU A 537 19.93 -9.16 6.05
C LEU A 537 20.56 -10.53 5.76
N ASP A 538 21.65 -10.89 6.43
CA ASP A 538 22.40 -12.12 6.17
C ASP A 538 21.54 -13.40 6.29
N PRO A 539 20.69 -13.57 7.32
CA PRO A 539 19.83 -14.75 7.44
C PRO A 539 18.85 -14.93 6.28
N MET A 540 18.55 -13.84 5.56
CA MET A 540 17.53 -13.78 4.51
C MET A 540 18.12 -14.00 3.11
N LYS A 541 19.45 -14.06 2.96
CA LYS A 541 20.12 -14.28 1.68
C LYS A 541 19.66 -15.59 1.03
N GLY A 542 19.19 -15.50 -0.22
CA GLY A 542 18.70 -16.63 -1.01
C GLY A 542 17.36 -17.23 -0.54
N LYS A 543 16.64 -16.59 0.39
CA LYS A 543 15.38 -17.12 0.93
C LYS A 543 14.15 -16.72 0.11
N TRP A 544 14.23 -15.66 -0.70
CA TRP A 544 13.16 -15.24 -1.59
C TRP A 544 13.42 -15.73 -3.00
N SER A 545 12.94 -16.94 -3.29
CA SER A 545 13.02 -17.55 -4.61
C SER A 545 11.74 -18.32 -4.93
N VAL A 546 11.18 -18.08 -6.11
CA VAL A 546 10.05 -18.82 -6.67
C VAL A 546 10.57 -19.55 -7.90
N PRO A 547 10.53 -20.89 -7.93
CA PRO A 547 10.98 -21.63 -9.10
C PRO A 547 10.07 -21.40 -10.31
N GLY A 548 10.63 -21.65 -11.50
CA GLY A 548 9.92 -21.55 -12.78
C GLY A 548 10.65 -20.66 -13.77
N SER A 549 10.23 -20.70 -15.04
CA SER A 549 10.81 -19.84 -16.06
C SER A 549 10.03 -18.52 -16.16
N TYR A 550 10.75 -17.41 -15.98
CA TYR A 550 10.23 -16.04 -16.06
C TYR A 550 10.95 -15.20 -17.12
N VAL A 551 11.64 -15.85 -18.06
CA VAL A 551 12.31 -15.18 -19.17
C VAL A 551 11.28 -14.54 -20.11
N ILE A 552 11.59 -13.33 -20.56
CA ILE A 552 10.84 -12.68 -21.64
C ILE A 552 11.20 -13.39 -22.95
N PRO A 553 10.21 -13.75 -23.79
CA PRO A 553 10.47 -14.34 -25.09
C PRO A 553 11.40 -13.44 -25.90
N GLN A 554 12.39 -14.05 -26.55
CA GLN A 554 13.22 -13.35 -27.53
C GLN A 554 12.35 -12.81 -28.66
N ALA A 555 12.72 -11.64 -29.18
CA ALA A 555 12.07 -11.11 -30.36
C ALA A 555 12.33 -12.06 -31.55
N THR A 556 11.37 -12.93 -31.85
CA THR A 556 11.43 -13.82 -33.01
C THR A 556 11.03 -13.02 -34.26
N GLY A 557 11.97 -12.22 -34.76
CA GLY A 557 11.75 -11.43 -35.97
C GLY A 557 12.91 -10.46 -36.14
N GLY A 558 13.65 -10.62 -37.24
CA GLY A 558 14.84 -9.84 -37.53
C GLY A 558 14.60 -8.33 -37.37
N ALA A 559 15.62 -7.67 -36.82
CA ALA A 559 15.82 -6.25 -37.01
C ALA A 559 15.98 -5.97 -38.51
N SER A 560 14.87 -5.85 -39.24
CA SER A 560 14.84 -5.24 -40.56
C SER A 560 13.68 -4.24 -40.56
N GLY A 561 14.07 -2.98 -40.33
CA GLY A 561 13.33 -1.74 -40.55
C GLY A 561 11.81 -1.81 -40.65
N HIS A 562 11.12 -1.46 -39.56
CA HIS A 562 9.84 -0.77 -39.68
C HIS A 562 10.07 0.74 -39.45
N PRO A 563 9.58 1.61 -40.36
CA PRO A 563 9.98 3.02 -40.43
C PRO A 563 9.25 3.95 -39.44
N TYR A 564 8.51 3.43 -38.47
CA TYR A 564 7.83 4.25 -37.47
C TYR A 564 8.63 4.33 -36.18
N GLY A 565 9.86 4.81 -36.30
CA GLY A 565 10.50 5.56 -35.22
C GLY A 565 10.09 7.03 -35.35
N ASN A 566 9.13 7.48 -34.53
CA ASN A 566 8.91 8.89 -34.17
C ASN A 566 7.94 9.07 -32.99
#